data_AF-A0A257PEJ0-F1
#
_entry.id   AF-A0A257PEJ0-F1
#
_cell.length_a   1.000
_cell.length_b   1.000
_cell.length_c   1.000
_cell.angle_alpha   90.00
_cell.angle_beta   90.00
_cell.angle_gamma   90.00
#
_symmetry.space_group_name_H-M   'P 1'
#
loop_
_entity.id
_entity.type
_entity.pdbx_description
1 polymer ?
#
loop_
_entity_poly.entity_id
_entity_poly.type
_entity_poly.pdbx_seq_one_letter_code
_entity_poly.pdbx_strand_id
1 'polypeptide(L)'
;MNIAVLPGDGIGPEIIAEAVKVLRRIAQDGFDFTFEFAPVGGAAYAASGHPLPEATLNLARSADAVLFGAVGDWKYDTLERHLRPEQAILGLRKNLGLFANLRPAV
;
A
#
# COMPACT_ATOMS: atom_id res chain seq x y z
N MET A 1 7.01 15.74 -4.17
CA MET A 1 7.14 14.34 -3.71
C MET A 1 5.89 13.57 -4.08
N ASN A 2 6.04 12.53 -4.90
CA ASN A 2 4.97 11.67 -5.36
C ASN A 2 4.81 10.48 -4.40
N ILE A 3 3.61 10.31 -3.84
CA ILE A 3 3.31 9.27 -2.87
C ILE A 3 2.30 8.29 -3.46
N ALA A 4 2.71 7.04 -3.61
CA ALA A 4 1.81 5.93 -3.91
C ALA A 4 1.04 5.57 -2.63
N VAL A 5 -0.28 5.73 -2.66
CA VAL A 5 -1.16 5.44 -1.52
C VAL A 5 -1.83 4.10 -1.76
N LEU A 6 -1.53 3.12 -0.91
CA LEU A 6 -1.97 1.74 -1.02
C LEU A 6 -2.81 1.37 0.21
N PRO A 7 -4.13 1.63 0.21
CA PRO A 7 -4.95 1.54 1.42
C PRO A 7 -5.14 0.12 1.93
N GLY A 8 -5.29 -0.83 1.00
CA GLY A 8 -5.40 -2.26 1.28
C GLY A 8 -6.73 -2.68 1.91
N ASP A 9 -6.67 -3.60 2.88
CA ASP A 9 -7.80 -4.36 3.43
C ASP A 9 -8.19 -3.92 4.85
N GLY A 10 -9.36 -4.37 5.32
CA GLY A 10 -9.83 -4.14 6.68
C GLY A 10 -9.96 -2.65 7.02
N ILE A 11 -9.32 -2.22 8.11
CA ILE A 11 -9.28 -0.80 8.52
C ILE A 11 -8.30 0.05 7.70
N GLY A 12 -7.55 -0.56 6.79
CA GLY A 12 -6.54 0.11 5.96
C GLY A 12 -7.05 1.37 5.24
N PRO A 13 -8.19 1.32 4.53
CA PRO A 13 -8.81 2.50 3.92
C PRO A 13 -9.09 3.65 4.88
N GLU A 14 -9.57 3.35 6.09
CA GLU A 14 -9.95 4.37 7.09
C GLU A 14 -8.72 5.07 7.66
N ILE A 15 -7.72 4.31 8.11
CA ILE A 15 -6.51 4.89 8.73
C ILE A 15 -5.66 5.66 7.70
N ILE A 16 -5.68 5.22 6.44
CA ILE A 16 -4.95 5.88 5.35
C ILE A 16 -5.63 7.18 4.94
N ALA A 17 -6.97 7.23 4.96
CA ALA A 17 -7.70 8.47 4.73
C ALA A 17 -7.31 9.56 5.75
N GLU A 18 -7.19 9.20 7.03
CA GLU A 18 -6.75 10.15 8.07
C GLU A 18 -5.28 10.56 7.91
N ALA A 19 -4.39 9.62 7.59
CA ALA A 19 -2.98 9.93 7.30
C ALA A 19 -2.84 10.92 6.13
N VAL A 20 -3.60 10.71 5.05
CA VAL A 20 -3.61 11.62 3.90
C VAL A 20 -4.16 13.00 4.27
N LYS A 21 -5.18 13.10 5.12
CA LYS A 21 -5.68 14.40 5.61
C LYS A 21 -4.57 15.19 6.33
N VAL A 22 -3.80 14.53 7.20
CA VAL A 22 -2.68 15.16 7.89
C VAL A 22 -1.59 15.60 6.91
N LEU A 23 -1.21 14.75 5.95
CA LEU A 23 -0.22 15.11 4.93
C LEU A 23 -0.68 16.28 4.05
N ARG A 24 -1.97 16.35 3.71
CA ARG A 24 -2.56 17.49 2.98
C ARG A 24 -2.52 18.78 3.80
N ARG A 25 -2.68 18.72 5.12
CA ARG A 25 -2.51 19.91 5.96
C ARG A 25 -1.06 20.38 5.96
N ILE A 26 -0.11 19.46 6.09
CA ILE A 26 1.33 19.76 6.05
C ILE A 26 1.73 20.33 4.68
N ALA A 27 1.10 19.88 3.59
CA ALA A 27 1.37 20.45 2.26
C ALA A 27 1.10 21.96 2.18
N GLN A 28 0.18 22.49 2.99
CA GLN A 28 -0.10 23.92 3.04
C GLN A 28 1.04 24.73 3.69
N ASP A 29 1.97 24.07 4.38
CA ASP A 29 3.13 24.69 5.02
C ASP A 29 4.37 24.72 4.09
N GLY A 30 4.19 24.48 2.79
CA GLY A 30 5.23 24.58 1.76
C GLY A 30 5.83 23.26 1.29
N PHE A 31 5.18 22.13 1.60
CA PHE A 31 5.59 20.80 1.13
C PHE A 31 4.73 20.34 -0.05
N ASP A 32 5.36 20.03 -1.19
CA ASP A 32 4.63 19.55 -2.36
C ASP A 32 4.43 18.04 -2.32
N PHE A 33 3.21 17.60 -1.98
CA PHE A 33 2.79 16.20 -2.06
C PHE A 33 1.77 15.98 -3.18
N THR A 34 2.02 14.96 -4.01
CA THR A 34 0.99 14.39 -4.90
C THR A 34 0.68 12.97 -4.41
N PHE A 35 -0.59 12.57 -4.55
CA PHE A 35 -1.07 11.28 -4.07
C PHE A 35 -1.74 10.54 -5.21
N GLU A 36 -1.28 9.33 -5.49
CA GLU A 36 -1.91 8.45 -6.46
C GLU A 36 -2.30 7.14 -5.77
N PHE A 37 -3.56 6.76 -5.92
CA PHE A 37 -4.16 5.66 -5.17
C PHE A 37 -4.23 4.41 -6.04
N ALA A 38 -3.82 3.26 -5.49
CA ALA A 38 -3.97 1.98 -6.16
C ALA A 38 -4.40 0.88 -5.20
N PRO A 39 -5.15 -0.12 -5.68
CA PRO A 39 -5.56 -1.24 -4.85
C PRO A 39 -4.37 -2.16 -4.54
N VAL A 40 -4.38 -2.77 -3.36
CA VAL A 40 -3.40 -3.78 -2.91
C VAL A 40 -4.08 -4.82 -2.02
N GLY A 41 -3.49 -6.02 -1.90
CA GLY A 41 -4.02 -7.07 -1.04
C GLY A 41 -5.32 -7.68 -1.57
N GLY A 42 -6.23 -7.99 -0.66
CA GLY A 42 -7.54 -8.53 -0.99
C GLY A 42 -8.38 -7.63 -1.89
N ALA A 43 -8.32 -6.30 -1.69
CA ALA A 43 -8.95 -5.32 -2.55
C ALA A 43 -8.47 -5.41 -4.02
N ALA A 44 -7.16 -5.60 -4.22
CA ALA A 44 -6.60 -5.81 -5.56
C ALA A 44 -6.98 -7.16 -6.15
N TYR A 45 -6.97 -8.21 -5.32
CA TYR A 45 -7.40 -9.53 -5.76
C TYR A 45 -8.87 -9.51 -6.24
N ALA A 46 -9.77 -8.84 -5.50
CA ALA A 46 -11.16 -8.67 -5.91
C ALA A 46 -11.31 -7.91 -7.24
N ALA A 47 -10.47 -6.91 -7.49
CA ALA A 47 -10.55 -6.07 -8.68
C ALA A 47 -9.88 -6.68 -9.92
N SER A 48 -8.84 -7.50 -9.74
CA SER A 48 -7.93 -7.88 -10.84
C SER A 48 -7.40 -9.32 -10.77
N GLY A 49 -7.82 -10.11 -9.78
CA GLY A 49 -7.41 -11.50 -9.61
C GLY A 49 -5.99 -11.69 -9.05
N HIS A 50 -5.28 -10.62 -8.69
CA HIS A 50 -3.94 -10.70 -8.09
C HIS A 50 -3.79 -9.72 -6.92
N PRO A 51 -3.16 -10.12 -5.79
CA PRO A 51 -3.05 -9.26 -4.61
C PRO A 51 -2.06 -8.09 -4.79
N LEU A 52 -1.16 -8.19 -5.77
CA LEU A 52 -0.27 -7.10 -6.19
C LEU A 52 -0.23 -7.01 -7.71
N PRO A 53 -1.17 -6.30 -8.33
CA PRO A 53 -1.23 -6.15 -9.77
C PRO A 53 -0.01 -5.39 -10.29
N GLU A 54 0.37 -5.65 -11.54
CA GLU A 54 1.52 -4.99 -12.16
C GLU A 54 1.37 -3.46 -12.18
N ALA A 55 0.16 -2.96 -12.41
CA ALA A 55 -0.15 -1.52 -12.34
C ALA A 55 0.18 -0.91 -10.97
N THR A 56 -0.22 -1.57 -9.88
CA THR A 56 0.09 -1.14 -8.50
C THR A 56 1.60 -1.18 -8.25
N LEU A 57 2.28 -2.21 -8.73
CA LEU A 57 3.74 -2.32 -8.59
C LEU A 57 4.47 -1.22 -9.37
N ASN A 58 4.04 -0.92 -10.59
CA ASN A 58 4.61 0.13 -11.42
C ASN A 58 4.42 1.50 -10.78
N LEU A 59 3.24 1.77 -10.20
CA LEU A 59 3.00 2.97 -9.42
C LEU A 59 3.96 3.06 -8.21
N ALA A 60 4.11 1.97 -7.46
CA ALA A 60 5.02 1.96 -6.32
C ALA A 60 6.49 2.15 -6.72
N ARG A 61 6.88 1.75 -7.94
CA ARG A 61 8.23 1.96 -8.50
C ARG A 61 8.47 3.40 -8.98
N SER A 62 7.44 4.09 -9.47
CA SER A 62 7.56 5.46 -9.97
C SER A 62 7.39 6.52 -8.88
N ALA A 63 6.85 6.14 -7.72
CA ALA A 63 6.67 7.04 -6.58
C ALA A 63 7.96 7.24 -5.76
N ASP A 64 8.07 8.40 -5.11
CA ASP A 64 9.16 8.70 -4.16
C ASP A 64 8.98 7.97 -2.82
N ALA A 65 7.72 7.71 -2.44
CA ALA A 65 7.38 6.92 -1.25
C ALA A 65 6.06 6.15 -1.42
N VAL A 66 5.90 5.12 -0.59
CA VAL A 66 4.67 4.33 -0.49
C VAL A 66 4.05 4.53 0.89
N LEU A 67 2.82 5.01 0.93
CA LEU A 67 1.98 5.02 2.13
C LEU A 67 1.07 3.79 2.11
N PHE A 68 1.38 2.81 2.94
CA PHE A 68 0.73 1.50 2.94
C PHE A 68 -0.14 1.31 4.18
N GLY A 69 -1.39 0.89 4.00
CA GLY A 69 -2.33 0.62 5.08
C GLY A 69 -2.15 -0.76 5.71
N ALA A 70 -3.16 -1.61 5.57
CA ALA A 70 -3.15 -2.98 6.06
C ALA A 70 -3.49 -3.95 4.92
N VAL A 71 -3.06 -5.21 5.03
CA VAL A 71 -3.48 -6.28 4.11
C VAL A 71 -3.78 -7.53 4.90
N GLY A 72 -4.70 -8.34 4.38
CA GLY A 72 -5.16 -9.57 5.02
C GLY A 72 -6.66 -9.52 5.29
N ASP A 73 -7.35 -10.61 4.95
CA ASP A 73 -8.76 -10.82 5.23
C ASP A 73 -9.05 -12.32 5.21
N TRP A 74 -9.78 -12.80 6.21
CA TRP A 74 -10.12 -14.23 6.38
C TRP A 74 -10.85 -14.81 5.16
N LYS A 75 -11.54 -13.97 4.37
CA LYS A 75 -12.20 -14.41 3.13
C LYS A 75 -11.23 -15.00 2.09
N TYR A 76 -9.92 -14.72 2.21
CA TYR A 76 -8.90 -15.14 1.25
C TYR A 76 -7.97 -16.25 1.77
N ASP A 77 -8.23 -16.80 2.97
CA ASP A 77 -7.37 -17.83 3.58
C ASP A 77 -7.35 -19.15 2.77
N THR A 78 -8.40 -19.41 2.00
CA THR A 78 -8.54 -20.59 1.14
C THR A 78 -7.84 -20.44 -0.21
N LEU A 79 -7.39 -19.24 -0.57
CA LEU A 79 -6.65 -19.03 -1.81
C LEU A 79 -5.30 -19.74 -1.79
N GLU A 80 -4.83 -20.07 -2.99
CA GLU A 80 -3.46 -20.50 -3.19
C GLU A 80 -2.49 -19.48 -2.59
N ARG A 81 -1.41 -19.97 -1.97
CA ARG A 81 -0.49 -19.13 -1.19
C ARG A 81 0.02 -17.91 -1.96
N HIS A 82 0.23 -18.04 -3.27
CA HIS A 82 0.75 -16.96 -4.12
C HIS A 82 -0.29 -15.87 -4.44
N LEU A 83 -1.58 -16.14 -4.22
CA LEU A 83 -2.70 -15.22 -4.45
C LEU A 83 -3.23 -14.59 -3.15
N ARG A 84 -2.72 -14.99 -1.99
CA ARG A 84 -3.18 -14.44 -0.71
C ARG A 84 -2.74 -12.97 -0.53
N PRO A 85 -3.52 -12.13 0.16
CA PRO A 85 -3.22 -10.71 0.37
C PRO A 85 -1.82 -10.41 0.92
N GLU A 86 -1.29 -11.27 1.80
CA GLU A 86 0.04 -11.10 2.41
C GLU A 86 1.18 -11.20 1.38
N GLN A 87 0.94 -11.81 0.22
CA GLN A 87 1.93 -11.80 -0.86
C GLN A 87 2.14 -10.41 -1.43
N ALA A 88 1.18 -9.48 -1.26
CA ALA A 88 1.35 -8.12 -1.75
C ALA A 88 2.48 -7.38 -1.02
N ILE A 89 2.53 -7.45 0.32
CA ILE A 89 3.58 -6.77 1.09
C ILE A 89 4.95 -7.42 0.86
N LEU A 90 5.01 -8.76 0.72
CA LEU A 90 6.25 -9.48 0.42
C LEU A 90 6.73 -9.14 -1.00
N GLY A 91 5.81 -9.11 -1.97
CA GLY A 91 6.07 -8.74 -3.35
C GLY A 91 6.61 -7.31 -3.48
N LEU A 92 5.98 -6.34 -2.80
CA LEU A 92 6.44 -4.95 -2.77
C LEU A 92 7.86 -4.85 -2.20
N ARG A 93 8.11 -5.44 -1.02
CA ARG A 93 9.43 -5.38 -0.37
C ARG A 93 10.54 -5.95 -1.25
N LYS A 94 10.28 -7.10 -1.88
CA LYS A 94 11.24 -7.75 -2.79
C LYS A 94 11.51 -6.88 -4.02
N ASN A 95 10.46 -6.40 -4.68
CA ASN A 95 10.57 -5.69 -5.95
C ASN A 95 11.16 -4.27 -5.82
N LEU A 96 10.97 -3.63 -4.66
CA LEU A 96 11.50 -2.31 -4.34
C LEU A 96 12.84 -2.36 -3.58
N GLY A 97 13.38 -3.55 -3.29
CA GLY A 97 14.65 -3.70 -2.59
C GLY A 97 14.63 -3.20 -1.13
N LEU A 98 13.47 -3.25 -0.45
CA LEU A 98 13.30 -2.73 0.91
C LEU A 98 13.90 -3.69 1.96
N PHE A 99 15.22 -3.69 2.09
CA PHE A 99 15.96 -4.61 2.96
C PHE A 99 15.98 -4.20 4.44
N ALA A 100 15.92 -2.90 4.74
CA ALA A 100 15.96 -2.38 6.10
C ALA A 100 14.55 -2.08 6.61
N ASN A 101 14.16 -2.70 7.73
CA ASN A 101 12.88 -2.41 8.40
C ASN A 101 13.12 -1.76 9.76
N LEU A 102 12.71 -0.50 9.90
CA LEU A 102 12.82 0.26 11.14
C LEU A 102 11.48 0.19 11.89
N ARG A 103 11.53 -0.17 13.19
CA ARG A 103 10.38 -0.26 14.10
C ARG A 103 10.72 0.37 15.46
N PRO A 104 10.66 1.70 15.59
CA PRO A 104 10.95 2.36 16.86
C PRO A 104 9.93 1.91 17.93
N ALA A 105 10.43 1.45 19.07
CA ALA A 105 9.65 1.20 20.28
C ALA A 105 10.18 2.19 21.34
N VAL A 106 9.31 3.12 21.75
CA VAL A 106 9.57 4.12 22.79
C VAL A 106 8.77 3.80 24.04
#